data_AF-A0A1E4TC00-F1
#
_entry.id   AF-A0A1E4TC00-F1
#
_cell.length_a   1.000
_cell.length_b   1.000
_cell.length_c   1.000
_cell.angle_alpha   90.00
_cell.angle_beta   90.00
_cell.angle_gamma   90.00
#
_symmetry.space_group_name_H-M   'P 1'
#
loop_
_entity.id
_entity.type
_entity.pdbx_description
1 polymer ?
#
loop_
_entity_poly.entity_id
_entity_poly.type
_entity_poly.pdbx_seq_one_letter_code
_entity_poly.pdbx_strand_id
1 'polypeptide(L)'
;MRTIDEILESKHLPEKEALEFYLDLEPMELHELRGGWKGSTLYTDHPLDNKMASFGWHGMFFKNNEVVYPSIWNANDGSKFIADPLKVITAVQSSTAPDIMGSPQSYLTTSDSARIRMVVSYDHPTATLIYNNLPIYDSFKRIDDDRIVGLVDMKGVDKPYFFMMTRDPDLASIVYVSVFALLVQSAVTYAIFHYNYIPDAALQFTLDYPQHHAVIDFVIDDNGILTTSSNQKYDVQLSLFLPDSPPNRALHSFPVVVVLNSGPTVQQFHLRSGLPYVSHELRLLRLALLWPAKIFDQYAESAKLVIPITSDFTFKKPSPSTTLEVQLPQNLYVYSLRVQFFAKLTGLKYFMKHHPFISALAGTLALWALEVCSMILVIAVIAYYILSSSTAESSFKSMADETAVSVSRGDKERAKRRHSGSAQSCL
;
A
#
# COMPACT_ATOMS: atom_id res chain seq x y z
N MET A 1 -16.66 39.73 -7.35
CA MET A 1 -17.13 38.36 -7.13
C MET A 1 -16.19 37.74 -6.13
N ARG A 2 -16.69 37.15 -5.04
CA ARG A 2 -15.85 36.39 -4.09
C ARG A 2 -15.33 35.14 -4.80
N THR A 3 -14.14 34.67 -4.43
CA THR A 3 -13.65 33.38 -4.94
C THR A 3 -14.47 32.23 -4.32
N ILE A 4 -14.44 31.06 -4.97
CA ILE A 4 -15.09 29.85 -4.44
C ILE A 4 -14.64 29.61 -2.99
N ASP A 5 -13.34 29.69 -2.72
CA ASP A 5 -12.80 29.47 -1.38
C ASP A 5 -13.29 30.49 -0.34
N GLU A 6 -13.42 31.77 -0.71
CA GLU A 6 -13.98 32.81 0.18
C GLU A 6 -15.46 32.55 0.54
N ILE A 7 -16.24 32.00 -0.39
CA ILE A 7 -17.65 31.62 -0.18
C ILE A 7 -17.75 30.40 0.76
N LEU A 8 -16.85 29.43 0.55
CA LEU A 8 -16.78 28.22 1.37
C LEU A 8 -16.34 28.52 2.81
N GLU A 9 -15.46 29.50 2.99
CA GLU A 9 -15.01 29.97 4.31
C GLU A 9 -16.05 30.84 5.02
N SER A 10 -16.73 31.74 4.30
CA SER A 10 -17.71 32.63 4.92
C SER A 10 -18.92 31.89 5.45
N LYS A 11 -19.30 30.75 4.84
CA LYS A 11 -20.50 29.93 5.07
C LYS A 11 -21.84 30.68 4.97
N HIS A 12 -21.81 32.00 4.95
CA HIS A 12 -22.93 32.89 4.74
C HIS A 12 -22.80 33.54 3.36
N LEU A 13 -23.84 33.37 2.57
CA LEU A 13 -23.97 33.90 1.23
C LEU A 13 -25.44 34.29 1.01
N PRO A 14 -25.78 35.59 0.91
CA PRO A 14 -27.17 36.01 0.72
C PRO A 14 -27.84 35.31 -0.47
N GLU A 15 -29.14 35.02 -0.35
CA GLU A 15 -29.94 34.27 -1.35
C GLU A 15 -29.62 34.63 -2.82
N LYS A 16 -29.56 35.93 -3.15
CA LYS A 16 -29.28 36.40 -4.51
C LYS A 16 -27.87 36.05 -4.98
N GLU A 17 -26.88 36.23 -4.10
CA GLU A 17 -25.48 35.87 -4.39
C GLU A 17 -25.32 34.35 -4.51
N ALA A 18 -26.06 33.56 -3.72
CA ALA A 18 -26.08 32.10 -3.79
C ALA A 18 -26.67 31.59 -5.10
N LEU A 19 -27.73 32.23 -5.60
CA LEU A 19 -28.27 31.90 -6.92
C LEU A 19 -27.29 32.26 -8.04
N GLU A 20 -26.69 33.46 -8.01
CA GLU A 20 -25.67 33.86 -9.01
C GLU A 20 -24.48 32.90 -9.00
N PHE A 21 -24.01 32.51 -7.81
CA PHE A 21 -22.96 31.50 -7.64
C PHE A 21 -23.37 30.15 -8.25
N TYR A 22 -24.56 29.64 -7.91
CA TYR A 22 -25.07 28.38 -8.47
C TYR A 22 -25.16 28.42 -10.00
N LEU A 23 -25.64 29.53 -10.57
CA LEU A 23 -25.80 29.65 -12.03
C LEU A 23 -24.47 29.59 -12.77
N ASP A 24 -23.37 30.08 -12.18
CA ASP A 24 -22.03 30.10 -12.77
C ASP A 24 -21.33 28.72 -12.75
N LEU A 25 -21.77 27.79 -11.90
CA LEU A 25 -21.14 26.48 -11.76
C LEU A 25 -21.48 25.51 -12.92
N GLU A 26 -20.56 24.58 -13.16
CA GLU A 26 -20.75 23.52 -14.15
C GLU A 26 -21.87 22.54 -13.75
N PRO A 27 -22.72 22.12 -14.71
CA PRO A 27 -23.68 21.05 -14.49
C PRO A 27 -22.99 19.73 -14.11
N MET A 28 -23.72 18.89 -13.38
CA MET A 28 -23.25 17.61 -12.89
C MET A 28 -23.91 16.46 -13.67
N GLU A 29 -23.16 15.41 -13.96
CA GLU A 29 -23.66 14.18 -14.57
C GLU A 29 -24.11 13.16 -13.52
N LEU A 30 -25.05 12.27 -13.90
CA LEU A 30 -25.64 11.29 -12.97
C LEU A 30 -24.62 10.36 -12.30
N HIS A 31 -23.57 9.98 -13.01
CA HIS A 31 -22.57 9.03 -12.51
C HIS A 31 -21.67 9.61 -11.42
N GLU A 32 -21.57 10.94 -11.35
CA GLU A 32 -20.66 11.66 -10.47
C GLU A 32 -21.22 11.79 -9.05
N LEU A 33 -22.55 11.75 -8.92
CA LEU A 33 -23.27 11.73 -7.65
C LEU A 33 -23.13 10.41 -6.90
N ARG A 34 -22.61 9.34 -7.52
CA ARG A 34 -22.51 8.02 -6.88
C ARG A 34 -21.73 8.07 -5.56
N GLY A 35 -22.23 7.33 -4.57
CA GLY A 35 -21.61 7.19 -3.26
C GLY A 35 -22.29 8.00 -2.17
N GLY A 36 -21.60 8.12 -1.03
CA GLY A 36 -22.05 8.89 0.13
C GLY A 36 -21.64 10.35 0.00
N TRP A 37 -22.53 11.23 0.43
CA TRP A 37 -22.29 12.66 0.49
C TRP A 37 -22.74 13.19 1.84
N LYS A 38 -21.84 13.91 2.52
CA LYS A 38 -22.13 14.56 3.78
C LYS A 38 -22.68 15.95 3.53
N GLY A 39 -23.86 16.21 4.05
CA GLY A 39 -24.55 17.49 3.95
C GLY A 39 -23.97 18.55 4.88
N SER A 40 -24.02 19.79 4.42
CA SER A 40 -23.70 21.00 5.18
C SER A 40 -24.63 22.12 4.75
N THR A 41 -24.95 23.03 5.66
CA THR A 41 -25.81 24.18 5.35
C THR A 41 -24.99 25.28 4.70
N LEU A 42 -25.46 25.82 3.58
CA LEU A 42 -25.04 27.12 3.07
C LEU A 42 -26.02 28.15 3.65
N TYR A 43 -25.55 29.07 4.48
CA TYR A 43 -26.43 30.03 5.14
C TYR A 43 -26.80 31.12 4.14
N THR A 44 -28.09 31.20 3.79
CA THR A 44 -28.66 32.11 2.78
C THR A 44 -29.68 33.09 3.34
N ASP A 45 -29.77 33.17 4.67
CA ASP A 45 -30.81 33.88 5.44
C ASP A 45 -32.21 33.27 5.23
N HIS A 46 -32.28 32.00 4.80
CA HIS A 46 -33.53 31.30 4.57
C HIS A 46 -34.09 30.73 5.90
N PRO A 47 -35.42 30.72 6.13
CA PRO A 47 -36.02 30.22 7.38
C PRO A 47 -35.76 28.73 7.72
N LEU A 48 -35.23 27.97 6.76
CA LEU A 48 -34.84 26.57 6.92
C LEU A 48 -33.35 26.38 7.19
N ASP A 49 -32.55 27.46 7.12
CA ASP A 49 -31.12 27.40 7.36
C ASP A 49 -30.81 26.76 8.71
N ASN A 50 -29.90 25.79 8.69
CA ASN A 50 -29.34 25.10 9.85
C ASN A 50 -30.35 24.27 10.69
N LYS A 51 -31.64 24.24 10.35
CA LYS A 51 -32.61 23.40 11.05
C LYS A 51 -32.27 21.92 10.89
N MET A 52 -32.08 21.46 9.67
CA MET A 52 -31.80 20.04 9.41
C MET A 52 -30.47 19.58 10.00
N ALA A 53 -29.41 20.37 9.86
CA ALA A 53 -28.12 20.07 10.46
C ALA A 53 -28.19 20.02 12.00
N SER A 54 -28.94 20.93 12.62
CA SER A 54 -29.15 20.93 14.08
C SER A 54 -29.90 19.71 14.61
N PHE A 55 -30.71 19.06 13.75
CA PHE A 55 -31.44 17.83 14.09
C PHE A 55 -30.68 16.55 13.68
N GLY A 56 -29.40 16.66 13.33
CA GLY A 56 -28.54 15.52 13.07
C GLY A 56 -28.55 15.00 11.63
N TRP A 57 -29.01 15.78 10.65
CA TRP A 57 -28.91 15.39 9.25
C TRP A 57 -27.44 15.20 8.86
N HIS A 58 -27.10 14.01 8.36
CA HIS A 58 -25.76 13.64 7.92
C HIS A 58 -25.57 13.88 6.43
N GLY A 59 -26.57 13.53 5.60
CA GLY A 59 -26.48 13.69 4.15
C GLY A 59 -27.30 12.68 3.35
N MET A 60 -26.74 12.24 2.22
CA MET A 60 -27.42 11.41 1.22
C MET A 60 -26.51 10.28 0.72
N PHE A 61 -27.09 9.19 0.22
CA PHE A 61 -26.35 8.11 -0.45
C PHE A 61 -27.01 7.72 -1.77
N PHE A 62 -26.24 7.82 -2.85
CA PHE A 62 -26.68 7.52 -4.21
C PHE A 62 -26.10 6.17 -4.63
N LYS A 63 -26.92 5.13 -4.55
CA LYS A 63 -26.50 3.77 -4.93
C LYS A 63 -26.43 3.62 -6.44
N ASN A 64 -27.46 4.08 -7.14
CA ASN A 64 -27.55 4.12 -8.60
C ASN A 64 -28.66 5.10 -9.02
N ASN A 65 -28.99 5.13 -10.32
CA ASN A 65 -29.93 6.11 -10.86
C ASN A 65 -31.39 5.92 -10.37
N GLU A 66 -31.77 4.72 -9.94
CA GLU A 66 -33.12 4.42 -9.43
C GLU A 66 -33.20 4.41 -7.91
N VAL A 67 -32.10 4.13 -7.22
CA VAL A 67 -32.07 3.85 -5.78
C VAL A 67 -31.23 4.91 -5.08
N VAL A 68 -31.91 5.85 -4.41
CA VAL A 68 -31.28 6.90 -3.62
C VAL A 68 -31.89 6.98 -2.22
N TYR A 69 -31.01 7.17 -1.24
CA TYR A 69 -31.36 7.39 0.16
C TYR A 69 -31.06 8.86 0.51
N PRO A 70 -32.06 9.76 0.39
CA PRO A 70 -31.85 11.20 0.53
C PRO A 70 -31.76 11.70 1.98
N SER A 71 -32.04 10.83 2.96
CA SER A 71 -32.15 11.22 4.37
C SER A 71 -31.35 10.28 5.25
N ILE A 72 -30.04 10.52 5.36
CA ILE A 72 -29.17 9.86 6.34
C ILE A 72 -29.01 10.78 7.54
N TRP A 73 -29.19 10.23 8.74
CA TRP A 73 -29.22 10.98 9.99
C TRP A 73 -28.34 10.32 11.04
N ASN A 74 -27.83 11.13 11.97
CA ASN A 74 -27.12 10.70 13.16
C ASN A 74 -28.09 10.63 14.35
N ALA A 75 -28.08 9.52 15.07
CA ALA A 75 -28.76 9.38 16.35
C ALA A 75 -27.87 9.90 17.51
N ASN A 76 -28.46 10.10 18.69
CA ASN A 76 -27.74 10.57 19.89
C ASN A 76 -26.64 9.60 20.37
N ASP A 77 -26.73 8.32 20.01
CA ASP A 77 -25.70 7.30 20.29
C ASP A 77 -24.55 7.30 19.28
N GLY A 78 -24.59 8.20 18.28
CA GLY A 78 -23.60 8.30 17.21
C GLY A 78 -23.82 7.35 16.03
N SER A 79 -24.84 6.50 16.07
CA SER A 79 -25.19 5.63 14.94
C SER A 79 -25.83 6.40 13.79
N LYS A 80 -25.62 5.93 12.55
CA LYS A 80 -26.29 6.46 11.35
C LYS A 80 -27.53 5.63 11.03
N PHE A 81 -28.63 6.28 10.63
CA PHE A 81 -29.84 5.62 10.16
C PHE A 81 -30.46 6.33 8.96
N ILE A 82 -31.28 5.59 8.20
CA ILE A 82 -32.02 6.12 7.05
C ILE A 82 -33.42 6.50 7.52
N ALA A 83 -33.80 7.76 7.31
CA ALA A 83 -35.11 8.28 7.68
C ALA A 83 -36.02 8.43 6.46
N ASP A 84 -37.32 8.24 6.66
CA ASP A 84 -38.36 8.55 5.68
C ASP A 84 -38.45 10.07 5.50
N PRO A 85 -38.16 10.60 4.30
CA PRO A 85 -38.18 12.03 4.04
C PRO A 85 -39.53 12.68 4.35
N LEU A 86 -40.65 11.99 4.10
CA LEU A 86 -41.98 12.52 4.35
C LEU A 86 -42.22 12.73 5.85
N LYS A 87 -41.82 11.75 6.67
CA LYS A 87 -41.95 11.84 8.14
C LYS A 87 -41.08 12.96 8.70
N VAL A 88 -39.84 13.07 8.21
CA VAL A 88 -38.90 14.11 8.64
C VAL A 88 -39.44 15.50 8.31
N ILE A 89 -39.82 15.75 7.06
CA ILE A 89 -40.33 17.06 6.64
C ILE A 89 -41.59 17.43 7.40
N THR A 90 -42.51 16.47 7.59
CA THR A 90 -43.73 16.69 8.38
C THR A 90 -43.40 17.09 9.82
N ALA A 91 -42.40 16.44 10.44
CA ALA A 91 -41.99 16.75 11.81
C ALA A 91 -41.32 18.13 11.92
N VAL A 92 -40.44 18.49 10.97
CA VAL A 92 -39.77 19.79 10.93
C VAL A 92 -40.74 20.94 10.63
N GLN A 93 -41.81 20.69 9.87
CA GLN A 93 -42.85 21.69 9.60
C GLN A 93 -43.84 21.84 10.76
N SER A 94 -44.13 20.77 11.51
CA SER A 94 -45.11 20.79 12.61
C SER A 94 -44.52 21.14 13.98
N SER A 95 -43.19 21.03 14.15
CA SER A 95 -42.49 21.31 15.41
C SER A 95 -41.22 22.12 15.18
N THR A 96 -40.94 23.05 16.10
CA THR A 96 -39.69 23.81 16.11
C THR A 96 -38.50 23.01 16.63
N ALA A 97 -38.71 21.86 17.26
CA ALA A 97 -37.67 20.97 17.78
C ALA A 97 -38.13 19.49 17.76
N PRO A 98 -38.23 18.84 16.58
CA PRO A 98 -38.54 17.42 16.49
C PRO A 98 -37.40 16.56 17.05
N ASP A 99 -37.73 15.56 17.87
CA ASP A 99 -36.75 14.63 18.46
C ASP A 99 -36.32 13.53 17.46
N ILE A 100 -35.65 13.93 16.38
CA ILE A 100 -35.19 12.99 15.34
C ILE A 100 -34.02 12.14 15.85
N MET A 101 -33.09 12.77 16.58
CA MET A 101 -31.87 12.12 17.08
C MET A 101 -32.12 11.21 18.29
N GLY A 102 -33.06 11.56 19.17
CA GLY A 102 -33.40 10.77 20.35
C GLY A 102 -34.40 9.66 20.07
N SER A 103 -35.19 9.77 19.01
CA SER A 103 -36.24 8.81 18.65
C SER A 103 -36.12 8.30 17.20
N PRO A 104 -34.97 7.74 16.78
CA PRO A 104 -34.71 7.36 15.38
C PRO A 104 -35.71 6.33 14.82
N GLN A 105 -36.22 5.44 15.67
CA GLN A 105 -37.18 4.39 15.29
C GLN A 105 -38.48 4.94 14.69
N SER A 106 -38.91 6.14 15.10
CA SER A 106 -40.13 6.78 14.58
C SER A 106 -39.99 7.19 13.11
N TYR A 107 -38.77 7.47 12.68
CA TYR A 107 -38.44 8.00 11.35
C TYR A 107 -37.83 6.95 10.43
N LEU A 108 -37.41 5.80 10.95
CA LEU A 108 -36.68 4.78 10.21
C LEU A 108 -37.44 4.29 8.96
N THR A 109 -36.70 4.07 7.89
CA THR A 109 -37.16 3.39 6.68
C THR A 109 -36.04 2.54 6.08
N THR A 110 -36.41 1.50 5.34
CA THR A 110 -35.47 0.66 4.56
C THR A 110 -35.67 0.82 3.06
N SER A 111 -36.72 1.54 2.65
CA SER A 111 -37.05 1.76 1.24
C SER A 111 -36.25 2.92 0.65
N ASP A 112 -35.89 2.81 -0.63
CA ASP A 112 -35.47 3.97 -1.40
C ASP A 112 -36.62 4.99 -1.48
N SER A 113 -36.27 6.26 -1.43
CA SER A 113 -37.27 7.34 -1.35
C SER A 113 -37.10 8.37 -2.47
N ALA A 114 -36.13 8.17 -3.35
CA ALA A 114 -35.82 9.06 -4.45
C ALA A 114 -35.04 8.34 -5.56
N ARG A 115 -34.98 8.99 -6.72
CA ARG A 115 -34.19 8.62 -7.90
C ARG A 115 -33.51 9.86 -8.48
N ILE A 116 -32.53 9.69 -9.35
CA ILE A 116 -31.87 10.82 -10.05
C ILE A 116 -32.13 10.79 -11.56
N ARG A 117 -32.31 11.97 -12.15
CA ARG A 117 -32.47 12.18 -13.59
C ARG A 117 -31.81 13.47 -14.01
N MET A 118 -31.49 13.60 -15.30
CA MET A 118 -31.13 14.90 -15.87
C MET A 118 -32.41 15.73 -15.99
N VAL A 119 -32.42 16.88 -15.32
CA VAL A 119 -33.53 17.85 -15.35
C VAL A 119 -32.96 19.23 -15.67
N VAL A 120 -33.69 20.01 -16.45
CA VAL A 120 -33.30 21.40 -16.75
C VAL A 120 -33.63 22.26 -15.53
N SER A 121 -32.59 22.83 -14.91
CA SER A 121 -32.66 23.78 -13.80
C SER A 121 -32.06 25.11 -14.26
N TYR A 122 -32.84 26.19 -14.24
CA TYR A 122 -32.45 27.53 -14.70
C TYR A 122 -31.59 27.49 -16.00
N ASP A 123 -32.19 26.91 -17.04
CA ASP A 123 -31.68 26.77 -18.42
C ASP A 123 -30.57 25.73 -18.68
N HIS A 124 -30.09 25.01 -17.66
CA HIS A 124 -29.05 23.99 -17.83
C HIS A 124 -29.52 22.59 -17.38
N PRO A 125 -29.35 21.53 -18.19
CA PRO A 125 -29.60 20.17 -17.74
C PRO A 125 -28.53 19.79 -16.72
N THR A 126 -28.95 19.38 -15.52
CA THR A 126 -28.05 18.88 -14.49
C THR A 126 -28.65 17.67 -13.78
N ALA A 127 -27.81 16.90 -13.11
CA ALA A 127 -28.26 15.79 -12.29
C ALA A 127 -29.13 16.33 -11.14
N THR A 128 -30.36 15.82 -11.07
CA THR A 128 -31.37 16.27 -10.12
C THR A 128 -31.98 15.06 -9.43
N LEU A 129 -32.08 15.12 -8.11
CA LEU A 129 -32.78 14.17 -7.29
C LEU A 129 -34.27 14.49 -7.28
N ILE A 130 -35.07 13.43 -7.48
CA ILE A 130 -36.52 13.47 -7.53
C ILE A 130 -37.03 12.55 -6.43
N TYR A 131 -37.71 13.11 -5.44
CA TYR A 131 -38.34 12.32 -4.38
C TYR A 131 -39.56 11.57 -4.91
N ASN A 132 -39.74 10.33 -4.45
CA ASN A 132 -40.84 9.47 -4.93
C ASN A 132 -42.21 10.00 -4.47
N ASN A 133 -42.28 10.54 -3.25
CA ASN A 133 -43.55 10.92 -2.59
C ASN A 133 -43.58 12.39 -2.14
N LEU A 134 -42.63 13.21 -2.59
CA LEU A 134 -42.55 14.63 -2.23
C LEU A 134 -42.40 15.49 -3.50
N PRO A 135 -43.12 16.61 -3.62
CA PRO A 135 -43.00 17.51 -4.77
C PRO A 135 -41.76 18.41 -4.62
N ILE A 136 -40.58 17.78 -4.54
CA ILE A 136 -39.28 18.41 -4.28
C ILE A 136 -38.27 17.90 -5.30
N TYR A 137 -37.47 18.81 -5.83
CA TYR A 137 -36.35 18.54 -6.72
C TYR A 137 -35.07 19.14 -6.15
N ASP A 138 -34.04 18.32 -5.96
CA ASP A 138 -32.72 18.81 -5.52
C ASP A 138 -31.78 18.75 -6.73
N SER A 139 -31.48 19.90 -7.35
CA SER A 139 -30.63 20.00 -8.54
C SER A 139 -29.19 20.32 -8.17
N PHE A 140 -28.24 19.48 -8.59
CA PHE A 140 -26.85 19.58 -8.16
C PHE A 140 -25.97 20.27 -9.19
N LYS A 141 -24.95 20.99 -8.73
CA LYS A 141 -23.86 21.51 -9.57
C LYS A 141 -22.51 21.32 -8.90
N ARG A 142 -21.46 21.19 -9.72
CA ARG A 142 -20.11 20.92 -9.25
C ARG A 142 -19.44 22.19 -8.72
N ILE A 143 -18.83 22.09 -7.55
CA ILE A 143 -17.87 23.10 -7.07
C ILE A 143 -16.46 22.61 -7.41
N ASP A 144 -16.14 21.37 -7.02
CA ASP A 144 -14.92 20.64 -7.39
C ASP A 144 -15.19 19.11 -7.38
N ASP A 145 -14.13 18.29 -7.40
CA ASP A 145 -14.23 16.82 -7.45
C ASP A 145 -14.95 16.20 -6.23
N ASP A 146 -14.87 16.86 -5.07
CA ASP A 146 -15.36 16.37 -3.79
C ASP A 146 -16.46 17.26 -3.18
N ARG A 147 -16.77 18.41 -3.79
CA ARG A 147 -17.76 19.38 -3.29
C ARG A 147 -18.79 19.72 -4.35
N ILE A 148 -20.05 19.71 -3.92
CA ILE A 148 -21.20 20.07 -4.75
C ILE A 148 -22.13 21.01 -4.01
N VAL A 149 -22.89 21.77 -4.78
CA VAL A 149 -24.02 22.57 -4.28
C VAL A 149 -25.32 21.95 -4.78
N GLY A 150 -26.31 21.88 -3.89
CA GLY A 150 -27.68 21.50 -4.21
C GLY A 150 -28.60 22.72 -4.14
N LEU A 151 -29.44 22.89 -5.15
CA LEU A 151 -30.56 23.82 -5.17
C LEU A 151 -31.84 23.03 -5.00
N VAL A 152 -32.59 23.32 -3.95
CA VAL A 152 -33.88 22.70 -3.65
C VAL A 152 -35.00 23.55 -4.25
N ASP A 153 -35.74 22.95 -5.17
CA ASP A 153 -36.99 23.45 -5.74
C ASP A 153 -38.16 22.69 -5.12
N MET A 154 -39.01 23.41 -4.38
CA MET A 154 -40.19 22.84 -3.71
C MET A 154 -41.45 23.50 -4.23
N LYS A 155 -42.42 22.69 -4.64
CA LYS A 155 -43.73 23.21 -5.05
C LYS A 155 -44.37 24.00 -3.91
N GLY A 156 -44.70 25.27 -4.18
CA GLY A 156 -45.35 26.18 -3.23
C GLY A 156 -44.40 27.00 -2.36
N VAL A 157 -43.09 26.93 -2.61
CA VAL A 157 -42.09 27.80 -1.99
C VAL A 157 -41.45 28.65 -3.09
N ASP A 158 -41.60 29.97 -3.00
CA ASP A 158 -41.13 30.89 -4.04
C ASP A 158 -39.60 31.09 -4.03
N LYS A 159 -38.94 30.74 -2.92
CA LYS A 159 -37.51 30.95 -2.72
C LYS A 159 -36.75 29.62 -2.75
N PRO A 160 -35.71 29.47 -3.58
CA PRO A 160 -34.90 28.27 -3.58
C PRO A 160 -34.08 28.19 -2.30
N TYR A 161 -33.93 26.98 -1.77
CA TYR A 161 -33.05 26.70 -0.64
C TYR A 161 -31.76 26.05 -1.13
N PHE A 162 -30.63 26.47 -0.58
CA PHE A 162 -29.32 25.95 -0.99
C PHE A 162 -28.68 25.14 0.12
N PHE A 163 -27.99 24.08 -0.28
CA PHE A 163 -27.15 23.30 0.62
C PHE A 163 -25.89 22.86 -0.10
N MET A 164 -24.92 22.44 0.69
CA MET A 164 -23.63 22.00 0.20
C MET A 164 -23.38 20.57 0.61
N MET A 165 -22.69 19.80 -0.23
CA MET A 165 -22.27 18.47 0.15
C MET A 165 -20.81 18.24 -0.17
N THR A 166 -20.14 17.53 0.74
CA THR A 166 -18.78 17.02 0.57
C THR A 166 -18.85 15.51 0.43
N ARG A 167 -18.05 14.91 -0.45
CA ARG A 167 -17.98 13.46 -0.62
C ARG A 167 -17.66 12.78 0.73
N ASP A 168 -18.48 11.81 1.14
CA ASP A 168 -18.27 11.01 2.35
C ASP A 168 -17.55 9.72 1.93
N PRO A 169 -16.24 9.57 2.19
CA PRO A 169 -15.48 8.41 1.76
C PRO A 169 -16.04 7.16 2.44
N ASP A 170 -16.53 6.21 1.64
CA ASP A 170 -17.02 4.94 2.14
C ASP A 170 -15.87 4.18 2.84
N LEU A 171 -16.13 3.67 4.04
CA LEU A 171 -15.21 2.81 4.79
C LEU A 171 -14.69 1.66 3.93
N ALA A 172 -15.52 1.10 3.05
CA ALA A 172 -15.09 0.06 2.12
C ALA A 172 -13.98 0.56 1.18
N SER A 173 -14.10 1.76 0.63
CA SER A 173 -13.11 2.35 -0.27
C SER A 173 -11.78 2.59 0.43
N ILE A 174 -11.82 3.09 1.68
CA ILE A 174 -10.63 3.28 2.51
C ILE A 174 -9.94 1.92 2.74
N VAL A 175 -10.71 0.90 3.14
CA VAL A 175 -10.17 -0.45 3.38
C VAL A 175 -9.54 -1.02 2.11
N TYR A 176 -10.19 -0.89 0.94
CA TYR A 176 -9.63 -1.38 -0.32
C TYR A 176 -8.31 -0.69 -0.67
N VAL A 177 -8.24 0.63 -0.55
CA VAL A 177 -7.02 1.40 -0.80
C VAL A 177 -5.91 1.00 0.17
N SER A 178 -6.21 0.86 1.47
CA SER A 178 -5.24 0.43 2.47
C SER A 178 -4.72 -0.99 2.21
N VAL A 179 -5.62 -1.93 1.91
CA VAL A 179 -5.26 -3.34 1.61
C VAL A 179 -4.40 -3.44 0.35
N PHE A 180 -4.70 -2.64 -0.67
CA PHE A 180 -3.90 -2.55 -1.89
C PHE A 180 -2.52 -1.91 -1.64
N ALA A 181 -2.46 -0.84 -0.83
CA ALA A 181 -1.20 -0.20 -0.46
C ALA A 181 -0.27 -1.17 0.27
N LEU A 182 -0.80 -2.00 1.18
CA LEU A 182 -0.05 -3.07 1.84
C LEU A 182 0.49 -4.09 0.83
N LEU A 183 -0.30 -4.46 -0.20
CA LEU A 183 0.18 -5.39 -1.23
C LEU A 183 1.38 -4.83 -1.99
N VAL A 184 1.36 -3.54 -2.33
CA VAL A 184 2.47 -2.85 -2.98
C VAL A 184 3.70 -2.81 -2.08
N GLN A 185 3.52 -2.46 -0.80
CA GLN A 185 4.60 -2.46 0.20
C GLN A 185 5.24 -3.85 0.35
N SER A 186 4.42 -4.90 0.43
CA SER A 186 4.88 -6.29 0.50
C SER A 186 5.71 -6.68 -0.73
N ALA A 187 5.29 -6.26 -1.93
CA ALA A 187 6.04 -6.53 -3.16
C ALA A 187 7.42 -5.86 -3.15
N VAL A 188 7.49 -4.60 -2.72
CA VAL A 188 8.76 -3.86 -2.57
C VAL A 188 9.66 -4.53 -1.53
N THR A 189 9.10 -4.90 -0.38
CA THR A 189 9.83 -5.57 0.70
C THR A 189 10.39 -6.91 0.26
N TYR A 190 9.60 -7.71 -0.48
CA TYR A 190 10.08 -8.95 -1.07
C TYR A 190 11.21 -8.70 -2.08
N ALA A 191 11.10 -7.68 -2.93
CA ALA A 191 12.14 -7.35 -3.90
C ALA A 191 13.48 -6.99 -3.21
N ILE A 192 13.44 -6.19 -2.15
CA ILE A 192 14.61 -5.87 -1.32
C ILE A 192 15.17 -7.14 -0.68
N PHE A 193 14.32 -8.00 -0.10
CA PHE A 193 14.75 -9.28 0.45
C PHE A 193 15.41 -10.16 -0.61
N HIS A 194 14.81 -10.30 -1.79
CA HIS A 194 15.33 -11.12 -2.88
C HIS A 194 16.71 -10.63 -3.33
N TYR A 195 16.88 -9.33 -3.52
CA TYR A 195 18.16 -8.73 -3.90
C TYR A 195 19.26 -8.97 -2.86
N ASN A 196 18.94 -8.85 -1.57
CA ASN A 196 19.92 -9.03 -0.50
C ASN A 196 20.18 -10.50 -0.13
N TYR A 197 19.22 -11.40 -0.37
CA TYR A 197 19.29 -12.79 0.08
C TYR A 197 19.95 -13.72 -0.95
N ILE A 198 19.74 -13.47 -2.25
CA ILE A 198 20.31 -14.28 -3.33
C ILE A 198 21.67 -13.69 -3.73
N PRO A 199 22.78 -14.38 -3.47
CA PRO A 199 24.09 -13.93 -3.93
C PRO A 199 24.22 -14.08 -5.44
N ASP A 200 25.15 -13.33 -6.04
CA ASP A 200 25.48 -13.50 -7.45
C ASP A 200 25.83 -14.95 -7.78
N ALA A 201 25.32 -15.40 -8.93
CA ALA A 201 25.45 -16.78 -9.39
C ALA A 201 26.90 -17.22 -9.57
N ALA A 202 27.75 -16.30 -10.01
CA ALA A 202 29.16 -16.52 -10.25
C ALA A 202 29.93 -15.20 -10.09
N LEU A 203 30.96 -15.20 -9.24
CA LEU A 203 31.92 -14.10 -9.16
C LEU A 203 33.08 -14.42 -10.11
N GLN A 204 33.43 -13.49 -10.98
CA GLN A 204 34.50 -13.69 -11.96
C GLN A 204 35.57 -12.62 -11.80
N PHE A 205 36.79 -13.07 -11.53
CA PHE A 205 37.96 -12.22 -11.43
C PHE A 205 38.88 -12.52 -12.60
N THR A 206 39.23 -11.50 -13.38
CA THR A 206 40.19 -11.62 -14.48
C THR A 206 41.54 -11.15 -13.98
N LEU A 207 42.55 -12.01 -14.08
CA LEU A 207 43.92 -11.72 -13.70
C LEU A 207 44.68 -11.26 -14.93
N ASP A 208 45.25 -10.05 -14.87
CA ASP A 208 46.29 -9.64 -15.81
C ASP A 208 47.54 -10.48 -15.53
N TYR A 209 48.05 -11.15 -16.57
CA TYR A 209 49.15 -12.12 -16.45
C TYR A 209 50.42 -11.60 -17.18
N PRO A 210 51.10 -10.55 -16.67
CA PRO A 210 52.24 -9.97 -17.36
C PRO A 210 53.57 -10.71 -17.15
N GLN A 211 53.76 -11.47 -16.06
CA GLN A 211 55.10 -11.96 -15.62
C GLN A 211 55.05 -13.32 -14.87
N HIS A 212 54.31 -14.31 -15.34
CA HIS A 212 54.23 -15.67 -14.76
C HIS A 212 53.67 -15.83 -13.34
N HIS A 213 53.43 -14.71 -12.66
CA HIS A 213 52.77 -14.59 -11.37
C HIS A 213 51.63 -13.58 -11.53
N ALA A 214 50.44 -13.94 -11.06
CA ALA A 214 49.32 -13.01 -10.99
C ALA A 214 48.73 -13.02 -9.59
N VAL A 215 48.66 -11.84 -8.99
CA VAL A 215 48.12 -11.59 -7.65
C VAL A 215 46.93 -10.66 -7.81
N ILE A 216 45.80 -11.03 -7.22
CA ILE A 216 44.68 -10.10 -6.99
C ILE A 216 44.58 -9.83 -5.51
N ASP A 217 44.55 -8.54 -5.18
CA ASP A 217 44.07 -8.08 -3.89
C ASP A 217 42.55 -8.08 -3.92
N PHE A 218 41.93 -8.89 -3.07
CA PHE A 218 40.52 -8.70 -2.76
C PHE A 218 40.43 -7.50 -1.82
N VAL A 219 40.23 -6.31 -2.38
CA VAL A 219 39.69 -5.22 -1.57
C VAL A 219 38.22 -5.57 -1.35
N ILE A 220 37.94 -6.25 -0.23
CA ILE A 220 36.59 -6.50 0.23
C ILE A 220 36.09 -5.17 0.82
N ASP A 221 35.80 -4.22 -0.06
CA ASP A 221 35.27 -2.92 0.31
C ASP A 221 33.77 -3.00 0.57
N ASP A 222 33.24 -2.10 1.40
CA ASP A 222 31.83 -2.09 1.83
C ASP A 222 30.81 -1.98 0.65
N ASN A 223 31.27 -1.72 -0.58
CA ASN A 223 30.42 -1.58 -1.78
C ASN A 223 30.79 -2.48 -2.98
N GLY A 224 31.68 -3.46 -2.84
CA GLY A 224 32.18 -4.28 -3.97
C GLY A 224 31.98 -5.77 -3.78
N ILE A 225 30.76 -6.27 -4.02
CA ILE A 225 30.35 -7.68 -4.18
C ILE A 225 31.29 -8.70 -3.50
N LEU A 226 31.10 -8.86 -2.19
CA LEU A 226 31.13 -10.14 -1.46
C LEU A 226 30.53 -9.94 -0.04
N THR A 227 29.41 -9.22 0.07
CA THR A 227 28.52 -9.30 1.25
C THR A 227 27.62 -10.52 1.16
N THR A 228 28.18 -11.65 0.77
CA THR A 228 27.45 -12.91 0.75
C THR A 228 27.63 -13.55 2.10
N SER A 229 26.53 -13.59 2.86
CA SER A 229 26.31 -14.35 4.10
C SER A 229 27.52 -15.20 4.51
N SER A 230 28.13 -14.92 5.67
CA SER A 230 29.38 -15.51 6.25
C SER A 230 29.53 -17.06 6.21
N ASN A 231 28.61 -17.80 5.61
CA ASN A 231 28.59 -19.24 5.48
C ASN A 231 28.12 -19.76 4.10
N GLN A 232 28.12 -18.92 3.05
CA GLN A 232 27.78 -19.36 1.69
C GLN A 232 28.94 -20.19 1.10
N LYS A 233 28.64 -21.38 0.61
CA LYS A 233 29.61 -22.26 -0.05
C LYS A 233 29.72 -21.95 -1.55
N TYR A 234 30.94 -22.05 -2.06
CA TYR A 234 31.28 -21.81 -3.46
C TYR A 234 32.07 -22.97 -4.05
N ASP A 235 31.72 -23.35 -5.29
CA ASP A 235 32.60 -24.12 -6.16
C ASP A 235 33.58 -23.16 -6.85
N VAL A 236 34.87 -23.38 -6.66
CA VAL A 236 35.92 -22.50 -7.20
C VAL A 236 36.60 -23.21 -8.36
N GLN A 237 36.65 -22.55 -9.51
CA GLN A 237 37.36 -23.04 -10.69
C GLN A 237 38.22 -21.97 -11.33
N LEU A 238 39.34 -22.42 -11.89
CA LEU A 238 40.27 -21.63 -12.66
C LEU A 238 40.04 -21.91 -14.15
N SER A 239 39.73 -20.86 -14.91
CA SER A 239 39.62 -20.90 -16.36
C SER A 239 40.86 -20.26 -16.99
N LEU A 240 41.65 -21.05 -17.73
CA LEU A 240 42.79 -20.57 -18.51
C LEU A 240 42.40 -20.48 -19.98
N PHE A 241 42.63 -19.33 -20.60
CA PHE A 241 42.52 -19.15 -22.04
C PHE A 241 43.92 -19.14 -22.64
N LEU A 242 44.23 -20.15 -23.44
CA LEU A 242 45.58 -20.46 -23.90
C LEU A 242 45.64 -20.43 -25.44
N PRO A 243 46.69 -19.88 -26.07
CA PRO A 243 46.98 -20.14 -27.49
C PRO A 243 47.37 -21.58 -27.75
N ASP A 244 47.03 -22.10 -28.94
CA ASP A 244 47.62 -23.34 -29.45
C ASP A 244 49.05 -23.10 -30.00
N SER A 245 50.01 -22.88 -29.10
CA SER A 245 51.41 -22.61 -29.42
C SER A 245 52.30 -23.85 -29.26
N PRO A 246 53.43 -23.97 -30.00
CA PRO A 246 54.41 -25.05 -29.78
C PRO A 246 54.86 -25.23 -28.32
N PRO A 247 55.21 -24.18 -27.55
CA PRO A 247 55.61 -24.32 -26.16
C PRO A 247 54.48 -24.85 -25.27
N ASN A 248 53.23 -24.39 -25.48
CA ASN A 248 52.07 -24.89 -24.74
C ASN A 248 51.82 -26.39 -25.00
N ARG A 249 51.96 -26.82 -26.26
CA ARG A 249 51.78 -28.25 -26.61
C ARG A 249 52.84 -29.16 -26.02
N ALA A 250 54.09 -28.69 -25.92
CA ALA A 250 55.18 -29.45 -25.34
C ALA A 250 55.00 -29.70 -23.84
N LEU A 251 54.20 -28.87 -23.16
CA LEU A 251 53.99 -28.92 -21.72
C LEU A 251 53.11 -30.07 -21.23
N HIS A 252 52.54 -30.92 -22.11
CA HIS A 252 51.68 -32.08 -21.79
C HIS A 252 50.81 -31.88 -20.54
N SER A 253 51.33 -32.27 -19.37
CA SER A 253 50.76 -31.96 -18.05
C SER A 253 51.66 -30.99 -17.28
N PHE A 254 51.05 -29.94 -16.74
CA PHE A 254 51.74 -28.91 -15.97
C PHE A 254 51.13 -28.72 -14.56
N PRO A 255 51.95 -28.34 -13.57
CA PRO A 255 51.46 -27.99 -12.25
C PRO A 255 50.81 -26.61 -12.26
N VAL A 256 49.75 -26.46 -11.48
CA VAL A 256 49.10 -25.18 -11.18
C VAL A 256 49.01 -25.06 -9.68
N VAL A 257 49.52 -23.97 -9.13
CA VAL A 257 49.48 -23.72 -7.68
C VAL A 257 48.63 -22.48 -7.44
N VAL A 258 47.59 -22.65 -6.61
CA VAL A 258 46.72 -21.54 -6.20
C VAL A 258 46.93 -21.33 -4.71
N VAL A 259 47.37 -20.14 -4.33
CA VAL A 259 47.57 -19.73 -2.94
C VAL A 259 46.51 -18.69 -2.62
N LEU A 260 45.65 -19.03 -1.67
CA LEU A 260 44.73 -18.08 -1.07
C LEU A 260 45.29 -17.66 0.29
N ASN A 261 45.64 -16.40 0.42
CA ASN A 261 46.00 -15.78 1.67
C ASN A 261 44.80 -15.00 2.20
N SER A 262 44.33 -15.31 3.40
CA SER A 262 43.21 -14.58 4.03
C SER A 262 43.63 -13.85 5.31
N GLY A 263 44.93 -13.59 5.51
CA GLY A 263 45.47 -13.00 6.74
C GLY A 263 46.01 -14.09 7.68
N PRO A 264 45.23 -14.61 8.66
CA PRO A 264 45.69 -15.62 9.60
C PRO A 264 45.69 -17.05 9.05
N THR A 265 45.21 -17.28 7.82
CA THR A 265 45.15 -18.61 7.20
C THR A 265 45.61 -18.52 5.76
N VAL A 266 46.56 -19.39 5.40
CA VAL A 266 47.03 -19.60 4.03
C VAL A 266 46.57 -20.97 3.58
N GLN A 267 45.80 -21.03 2.49
CA GLN A 267 45.40 -22.27 1.85
C GLN A 267 46.11 -22.40 0.51
N GLN A 268 46.81 -23.51 0.30
CA GLN A 268 47.53 -23.79 -0.93
C GLN A 268 46.93 -25.03 -1.61
N PHE A 269 46.57 -24.89 -2.88
CA PHE A 269 46.03 -25.95 -3.71
C PHE A 269 47.04 -26.30 -4.79
N HIS A 270 47.51 -27.55 -4.79
CA HIS A 270 48.39 -28.08 -5.82
C HIS A 270 47.57 -28.90 -6.81
N LEU A 271 47.39 -28.34 -8.00
CA LEU A 271 46.58 -28.93 -9.07
C LEU A 271 47.50 -29.38 -10.21
N ARG A 272 47.05 -30.37 -10.97
CA ARG A 272 47.69 -30.76 -12.23
C ARG A 272 46.65 -30.66 -13.34
N SER A 273 47.03 -30.00 -14.43
CA SER A 273 46.20 -29.92 -15.61
C SER A 273 47.05 -30.06 -16.87
N GLY A 274 46.42 -30.24 -18.02
CA GLY A 274 47.10 -30.47 -19.26
C GLY A 274 46.24 -30.08 -20.44
N LEU A 275 46.90 -29.73 -21.54
CA LEU A 275 46.20 -29.49 -22.80
C LEU A 275 45.77 -30.82 -23.41
N PRO A 276 44.55 -30.93 -23.93
CA PRO A 276 44.13 -32.14 -24.63
C PRO A 276 45.06 -32.38 -25.82
N TYR A 277 45.61 -33.59 -25.88
CA TYR A 277 46.52 -33.96 -26.96
C TYR A 277 45.78 -34.06 -28.29
N VAL A 278 46.31 -33.38 -29.31
CA VAL A 278 45.84 -33.47 -30.69
C VAL A 278 47.03 -33.88 -31.55
N SER A 279 46.85 -34.94 -32.34
CA SER A 279 47.92 -35.46 -33.20
C SER A 279 48.29 -34.45 -34.29
N HIS A 280 49.53 -34.55 -34.79
CA HIS A 280 50.02 -33.66 -35.82
C HIS A 280 49.18 -33.75 -37.10
N GLU A 281 48.83 -34.97 -37.49
CA GLU A 281 48.05 -35.30 -38.68
C GLU A 281 46.62 -34.73 -38.56
N LEU A 282 45.99 -34.91 -37.40
CA LEU A 282 44.64 -34.41 -37.16
C LEU A 282 44.60 -32.88 -37.15
N ARG A 283 45.66 -32.22 -36.65
CA ARG A 283 45.77 -30.76 -36.70
C ARG A 283 45.91 -30.25 -38.13
N LEU A 284 46.75 -30.88 -38.95
CA LEU A 284 46.88 -30.52 -40.37
C LEU A 284 45.56 -30.71 -41.10
N LEU A 285 44.84 -31.81 -40.83
CA LEU A 285 43.52 -32.02 -41.38
C LEU A 285 42.52 -30.93 -40.92
N ARG A 286 42.55 -30.54 -39.65
CA ARG A 286 41.69 -29.48 -39.10
C ARG A 286 42.01 -28.12 -39.71
N LEU A 287 43.29 -27.81 -39.91
CA LEU A 287 43.74 -26.59 -40.59
C LEU A 287 43.29 -26.61 -42.06
N ALA A 288 43.47 -27.72 -42.77
CA ALA A 288 43.06 -27.90 -44.16
C ALA A 288 41.54 -27.97 -44.36
N LEU A 289 40.76 -28.31 -43.32
CA LEU A 289 39.30 -28.28 -43.38
C LEU A 289 38.76 -26.88 -43.04
N LEU A 290 39.38 -26.19 -42.09
CA LEU A 290 38.91 -24.91 -41.55
C LEU A 290 39.63 -23.69 -42.13
N TRP A 291 40.54 -23.85 -43.10
CA TRP A 291 41.28 -22.74 -43.69
C TRP A 291 40.41 -21.60 -44.24
N PRO A 292 39.25 -21.85 -44.91
CA PRO A 292 38.45 -20.75 -45.46
C PRO A 292 37.89 -19.88 -44.33
N ALA A 293 37.43 -20.51 -43.25
CA ALA A 293 36.87 -19.81 -42.09
C ALA A 293 37.93 -19.03 -41.30
N LYS A 294 39.19 -19.47 -41.34
CA LYS A 294 40.33 -18.80 -40.70
C LYS A 294 40.76 -17.53 -41.44
N ILE A 295 40.65 -17.49 -42.77
CA ILE A 295 40.99 -16.29 -43.56
C ILE A 295 40.07 -15.12 -43.21
N PHE A 296 38.81 -15.39 -42.88
CA PHE A 296 37.83 -14.36 -42.49
C PHE A 296 37.83 -14.05 -40.98
N ASP A 297 38.87 -14.46 -40.23
CA ASP A 297 39.00 -14.26 -38.77
C ASP A 297 37.82 -14.81 -37.94
N GLN A 298 37.06 -15.76 -38.49
CA GLN A 298 35.89 -16.32 -37.80
C GLN A 298 36.26 -17.41 -36.78
N TYR A 299 37.54 -17.80 -36.71
CA TYR A 299 38.03 -18.90 -35.88
C TYR A 299 39.42 -18.65 -35.29
N ALA A 300 39.48 -18.23 -34.02
CA ALA A 300 40.70 -18.17 -33.22
C ALA A 300 41.14 -19.54 -32.69
N GLU A 301 42.43 -19.87 -32.77
CA GLU A 301 43.02 -21.11 -32.20
C GLU A 301 43.33 -20.94 -30.71
N SER A 302 42.28 -20.76 -29.93
CA SER A 302 42.37 -20.72 -28.47
C SER A 302 41.74 -21.95 -27.83
N ALA A 303 42.38 -22.43 -26.76
CA ALA A 303 41.84 -23.47 -25.90
C ALA A 303 41.40 -22.85 -24.57
N LYS A 304 40.20 -23.21 -24.11
CA LYS A 304 39.73 -22.89 -22.76
C LYS A 304 39.88 -24.12 -21.88
N LEU A 305 40.72 -24.04 -20.86
CA LEU A 305 40.95 -25.10 -19.89
C LEU A 305 40.29 -24.72 -18.56
N VAL A 306 39.41 -25.58 -18.05
CA VAL A 306 38.72 -25.37 -16.77
C VAL A 306 39.29 -26.34 -15.74
N ILE A 307 39.85 -25.79 -14.67
CA ILE A 307 40.53 -26.53 -13.61
C ILE A 307 39.74 -26.33 -12.31
N PRO A 308 39.04 -27.35 -11.79
CA PRO A 308 38.36 -27.24 -10.50
C PRO A 308 39.39 -27.16 -9.37
N ILE A 309 39.27 -26.15 -8.50
CA ILE A 309 40.18 -25.93 -7.36
C ILE A 309 39.62 -26.62 -6.12
N THR A 310 38.39 -26.29 -5.73
CA THR A 310 37.71 -26.84 -4.55
C THR A 310 36.20 -26.68 -4.68
N SER A 311 35.43 -27.56 -4.03
CA SER A 311 33.98 -27.60 -4.14
C SER A 311 33.23 -26.89 -3.01
N ASP A 312 33.86 -26.61 -1.87
CA ASP A 312 33.13 -26.11 -0.70
C ASP A 312 33.88 -24.95 -0.03
N PHE A 313 34.33 -24.02 -0.86
CA PHE A 313 35.02 -22.83 -0.39
C PHE A 313 34.05 -21.89 0.32
N THR A 314 34.45 -21.36 1.47
CA THR A 314 33.69 -20.37 2.22
C THR A 314 34.59 -19.19 2.56
N PHE A 315 34.09 -17.98 2.33
CA PHE A 315 34.78 -16.77 2.77
C PHE A 315 34.64 -16.67 4.29
N LYS A 316 35.76 -16.86 5.02
CA LYS A 316 35.84 -16.44 6.43
C LYS A 316 35.85 -14.91 6.47
N LYS A 317 35.39 -14.31 7.59
CA LYS A 317 35.25 -12.85 7.77
C LYS A 317 36.35 -12.07 7.05
N PRO A 318 35.99 -11.04 6.27
CA PRO A 318 36.95 -10.30 5.47
C PRO A 318 38.05 -9.74 6.37
N SER A 319 39.28 -10.14 6.08
CA SER A 319 40.47 -9.46 6.60
C SER A 319 40.98 -8.56 5.48
N PRO A 320 41.45 -7.33 5.78
CA PRO A 320 41.81 -6.31 4.79
C PRO A 320 42.99 -6.67 3.87
N SER A 321 43.50 -7.90 3.92
CA SER A 321 44.66 -8.37 3.17
C SER A 321 44.42 -9.76 2.57
N THR A 322 43.21 -10.00 2.04
CA THR A 322 42.92 -11.28 1.37
C THR A 322 43.47 -11.21 -0.06
N THR A 323 44.42 -12.08 -0.41
CA THR A 323 45.02 -12.12 -1.75
C THR A 323 44.87 -13.51 -2.36
N LEU A 324 44.61 -13.55 -3.67
CA LEU A 324 44.65 -14.77 -4.46
C LEU A 324 45.84 -14.71 -5.40
N GLU A 325 46.79 -15.61 -5.21
CA GLU A 325 47.93 -15.78 -6.09
C GLU A 325 47.75 -17.07 -6.90
N VAL A 326 47.91 -16.97 -8.22
CA VAL A 326 47.96 -18.13 -9.11
C VAL A 326 49.35 -18.20 -9.74
N GLN A 327 50.05 -19.30 -9.46
CA GLN A 327 51.37 -19.60 -9.99
C GLN A 327 51.25 -20.65 -11.09
N LEU A 328 51.84 -20.32 -12.24
CA LEU A 328 51.85 -21.14 -13.45
C LEU A 328 53.30 -21.33 -13.93
N PRO A 329 53.60 -22.38 -14.72
CA PRO A 329 54.96 -22.61 -15.21
C PRO A 329 55.47 -21.51 -16.14
N GLN A 330 56.78 -21.23 -16.09
CA GLN A 330 57.43 -20.19 -16.90
C GLN A 330 57.36 -20.41 -18.42
N ASN A 331 57.08 -21.63 -18.87
CA ASN A 331 56.99 -21.94 -20.31
C ASN A 331 55.55 -21.97 -20.84
N LEU A 332 54.56 -21.61 -20.01
CA LEU A 332 53.14 -21.65 -20.35
C LEU A 332 52.65 -20.26 -20.76
N TYR A 333 52.21 -20.12 -22.01
CA TYR A 333 51.63 -18.90 -22.54
C TYR A 333 50.12 -18.88 -22.32
N VAL A 334 49.60 -17.81 -21.73
CA VAL A 334 48.18 -17.63 -21.40
C VAL A 334 47.71 -16.27 -21.92
N TYR A 335 46.57 -16.21 -22.59
CA TYR A 335 45.92 -14.97 -23.01
C TYR A 335 45.19 -14.29 -21.85
N SER A 336 44.41 -15.05 -21.09
CA SER A 336 43.75 -14.55 -19.89
C SER A 336 43.52 -15.67 -18.90
N LEU A 337 43.56 -15.29 -17.63
CA LEU A 337 43.32 -16.17 -16.50
C LEU A 337 42.10 -15.65 -15.77
N ARG A 338 41.10 -16.51 -15.55
CA ARG A 338 39.89 -16.14 -14.82
C ARG A 338 39.62 -17.10 -13.67
N VAL A 339 39.40 -16.56 -12.48
CA VAL A 339 38.95 -17.34 -11.33
C VAL A 339 37.47 -17.11 -11.15
N GLN A 340 36.72 -18.19 -11.09
CA GLN A 340 35.26 -18.16 -10.97
C GLN A 340 34.81 -18.86 -9.70
N PHE A 341 33.98 -18.17 -8.91
CA PHE A 341 33.35 -18.71 -7.70
C PHE A 341 31.86 -18.89 -7.97
N PHE A 342 31.39 -20.13 -8.09
CA PHE A 342 29.97 -20.44 -8.30
C PHE A 342 29.28 -20.67 -6.97
N ALA A 343 28.25 -19.88 -6.66
CA ALA A 343 27.51 -20.05 -5.41
C ALA A 343 26.74 -21.38 -5.42
N LYS A 344 27.00 -22.27 -4.45
CA LYS A 344 26.19 -23.46 -4.20
C LYS A 344 24.89 -23.06 -3.50
N LEU A 345 23.87 -22.78 -4.30
CA LEU A 345 22.56 -22.43 -3.78
C LEU A 345 21.82 -23.72 -3.38
N THR A 346 21.39 -23.80 -2.13
CA THR A 346 20.61 -24.92 -1.60
C THR A 346 19.32 -24.41 -0.95
N GLY A 347 18.31 -25.28 -0.84
CA GLY A 347 17.04 -24.96 -0.19
C GLY A 347 16.30 -23.78 -0.82
N LEU A 348 15.90 -22.80 0.00
CA LEU A 348 15.12 -21.64 -0.44
C LEU A 348 15.83 -20.80 -1.51
N LYS A 349 17.15 -20.60 -1.39
CA LYS A 349 17.95 -19.85 -2.38
C LYS A 349 17.93 -20.51 -3.76
N TYR A 350 18.00 -21.84 -3.79
CA TYR A 350 17.92 -22.61 -5.04
C TYR A 350 16.55 -22.43 -5.69
N PHE A 351 15.48 -22.57 -4.90
CA PHE A 351 14.11 -22.43 -5.37
C PHE A 351 13.86 -21.03 -5.94
N MET A 352 14.25 -19.99 -5.22
CA MET A 352 14.05 -18.60 -5.67
C MET A 352 14.80 -18.31 -6.99
N LYS A 353 16.00 -18.84 -7.17
CA LYS A 353 16.76 -18.61 -8.41
C LYS A 353 16.18 -19.34 -9.63
N HIS A 354 15.71 -20.57 -9.45
CA HIS A 354 15.16 -21.36 -10.57
C HIS A 354 13.70 -21.03 -10.86
N HIS A 355 12.96 -20.53 -9.88
CA HIS A 355 11.54 -20.17 -9.99
C HIS A 355 11.25 -18.75 -9.49
N PRO A 356 11.84 -17.71 -10.12
CA PRO A 356 11.75 -16.33 -9.64
C PRO A 356 10.31 -15.81 -9.56
N PHE A 357 9.46 -16.17 -10.52
CA PHE A 357 8.05 -15.75 -10.54
C PHE A 357 7.24 -16.40 -9.43
N ILE A 358 7.43 -17.71 -9.20
CA ILE A 358 6.69 -18.45 -8.18
C ILE A 358 7.12 -17.98 -6.79
N SER A 359 8.42 -17.78 -6.57
CA SER A 359 8.92 -17.29 -5.30
C SER A 359 8.48 -15.85 -5.04
N ALA A 360 8.43 -15.00 -6.07
CA ALA A 360 7.94 -13.63 -5.94
C ALA A 360 6.47 -13.60 -5.55
N LEU A 361 5.63 -14.32 -6.29
CA LEU A 361 4.20 -14.39 -5.97
C LEU A 361 3.96 -14.95 -4.56
N ALA A 362 4.56 -16.09 -4.23
CA ALA A 362 4.38 -16.73 -2.93
C ALA A 362 4.93 -15.87 -1.78
N GLY A 363 6.11 -15.25 -1.97
CA GLY A 363 6.74 -14.41 -0.96
C GLY A 363 5.95 -13.12 -0.70
N THR A 364 5.52 -12.43 -1.76
CA THR A 364 4.67 -11.24 -1.64
C THR A 364 3.32 -11.57 -1.00
N LEU A 365 2.67 -12.66 -1.38
CA LEU A 365 1.40 -13.05 -0.77
C LEU A 365 1.55 -13.44 0.71
N ALA A 366 2.63 -14.13 1.08
CA ALA A 366 2.89 -14.51 2.47
C ALA A 366 3.16 -13.28 3.37
N LEU A 367 4.00 -12.35 2.90
CA LEU A 367 4.26 -11.09 3.60
C LEU A 367 2.99 -10.24 3.73
N TRP A 368 2.23 -10.12 2.65
CA TRP A 368 0.97 -9.37 2.65
C TRP A 368 -0.06 -9.97 3.60
N ALA A 369 -0.20 -11.30 3.64
CA ALA A 369 -1.08 -11.97 4.58
C ALA A 369 -0.68 -11.69 6.04
N LEU A 370 0.62 -11.70 6.34
CA LEU A 370 1.14 -11.37 7.67
C LEU A 370 0.82 -9.91 8.06
N GLU A 371 1.02 -8.97 7.13
CA GLU A 371 0.68 -7.55 7.33
C GLU A 371 -0.82 -7.36 7.59
N VAL A 372 -1.68 -7.98 6.79
CA VAL A 372 -3.14 -7.92 6.95
C VAL A 372 -3.57 -8.53 8.28
N CYS A 373 -3.02 -9.68 8.67
CA CYS A 373 -3.30 -10.29 9.98
C CYS A 373 -2.87 -9.37 11.14
N SER A 374 -1.71 -8.73 11.04
CA SER A 374 -1.24 -7.77 12.03
C SER A 374 -2.18 -6.56 12.14
N MET A 375 -2.61 -6.00 11.00
CA MET A 375 -3.56 -4.89 10.96
C MET A 375 -4.92 -5.27 11.60
N ILE A 376 -5.48 -6.44 11.26
CA ILE A 376 -6.73 -6.93 11.84
C ILE A 376 -6.59 -7.06 13.37
N LEU A 377 -5.47 -7.57 13.85
CA LEU A 377 -5.20 -7.70 15.27
C LEU A 377 -5.14 -6.32 15.95
N VAL A 378 -4.48 -5.34 15.35
CA VAL A 378 -4.44 -3.96 15.86
C VAL A 378 -5.84 -3.34 15.91
N ILE A 379 -6.64 -3.50 14.84
CA ILE A 379 -8.02 -3.00 14.81
C ILE A 379 -8.87 -3.68 15.89
N ALA A 380 -8.74 -4.99 16.07
CA ALA A 380 -9.46 -5.73 17.11
C ALA A 380 -9.12 -5.25 18.52
N VAL A 381 -7.83 -4.95 18.77
CA VAL A 381 -7.37 -4.38 20.05
C VAL A 381 -7.95 -2.98 20.27
N ILE A 382 -7.91 -2.11 19.25
CA ILE A 382 -8.49 -0.76 19.34
C ILE A 382 -10.00 -0.83 19.59
N ALA A 383 -10.71 -1.68 18.84
CA ALA A 383 -12.14 -1.89 19.00
C ALA A 383 -12.49 -2.38 20.40
N TYR A 384 -11.71 -3.31 20.96
CA TYR A 384 -11.87 -3.77 22.35
C TYR A 384 -11.76 -2.61 23.35
N TYR A 385 -10.74 -1.75 23.22
CA TYR A 385 -10.57 -0.60 24.11
C TYR A 385 -11.72 0.42 23.97
N ILE A 386 -12.14 0.76 22.75
CA ILE A 386 -13.25 1.70 22.52
C ILE A 386 -14.59 1.16 23.06
N LEU A 387 -14.88 -0.13 22.81
CA LEU A 387 -16.12 -0.73 23.30
C LEU A 387 -16.12 -0.77 24.83
N SER A 388 -14.99 -1.13 25.44
CA SER A 388 -14.86 -1.17 26.90
C SER A 388 -15.04 0.20 27.56
N SER A 389 -14.57 1.29 26.92
CA SER A 389 -14.76 2.65 27.44
C SER A 389 -16.21 3.12 27.30
N SER A 390 -16.90 2.78 26.20
CA SER A 390 -18.34 3.09 26.05
C SER A 390 -19.22 2.39 27.09
N THR A 391 -18.93 1.13 27.42
CA THR A 391 -19.66 0.39 28.46
C THR A 391 -19.40 0.96 29.86
N ALA A 392 -18.18 1.46 30.09
CA ALA A 392 -17.84 2.14 31.33
C ALA A 392 -18.61 3.46 31.48
N GLU A 393 -18.68 4.29 30.44
CA GLU A 393 -19.48 5.52 30.44
C GLU A 393 -20.98 5.25 30.63
N SER A 394 -21.55 4.22 29.97
CA SER A 394 -22.97 3.88 30.15
C SER A 394 -23.29 3.41 31.56
N SER A 395 -22.41 2.60 32.15
CA SER A 395 -22.56 2.15 33.54
C SER A 395 -22.45 3.30 34.55
N PHE A 396 -21.56 4.26 34.29
CA PHE A 396 -21.39 5.42 35.15
C PHE A 396 -22.59 6.38 35.08
N LYS A 397 -23.17 6.59 33.89
CA LYS A 397 -24.42 7.36 33.74
C LYS A 397 -25.61 6.68 34.41
N SER A 398 -25.78 5.37 34.27
CA SER A 398 -26.90 4.65 34.91
C SER A 398 -26.80 4.71 36.44
N MET A 399 -25.59 4.59 36.97
CA MET A 399 -25.34 4.64 38.42
C MET A 399 -25.51 6.05 38.98
N ALA A 400 -25.16 7.09 38.21
CA ALA A 400 -25.42 8.50 38.54
C ALA A 400 -26.93 8.84 38.54
N ASP A 401 -27.70 8.32 37.59
CA ASP A 401 -29.15 8.50 37.55
C ASP A 401 -29.87 7.77 38.70
N GLU A 402 -29.44 6.55 39.05
CA GLU A 402 -29.98 5.85 40.23
C GLU A 402 -29.67 6.57 41.55
N THR A 403 -28.49 7.19 41.66
CA THR A 403 -28.15 8.01 42.83
C THR A 403 -28.96 9.31 42.87
N ALA A 404 -29.19 9.97 41.73
CA ALA A 404 -30.05 11.16 41.67
C ALA A 404 -31.52 10.85 42.04
N VAL A 405 -32.06 9.71 41.57
CA VAL A 405 -33.44 9.27 41.88
C VAL A 405 -33.59 8.90 43.36
N SER A 406 -32.61 8.22 43.95
CA SER A 406 -32.64 7.83 45.36
C SER A 406 -32.49 9.03 46.31
N VAL A 407 -31.65 10.02 45.97
CA VAL A 407 -31.54 11.28 46.72
C VAL A 407 -32.84 12.08 46.67
N SER A 408 -33.46 12.22 45.48
CA SER A 408 -34.76 12.89 45.33
C SER A 408 -35.87 12.21 46.14
N ARG A 409 -35.86 10.87 46.18
CA ARG A 409 -36.83 10.09 46.97
C ARG A 409 -36.60 10.24 48.49
N GLY A 410 -35.34 10.27 48.92
CA GLY A 410 -34.96 10.53 50.31
C GLY A 410 -35.35 11.92 50.79
N ASP A 411 -35.15 12.96 49.98
CA ASP A 411 -35.55 14.33 50.33
C ASP A 411 -37.07 14.51 50.41
N LYS A 412 -37.84 13.85 49.54
CA LYS A 412 -39.31 13.83 49.62
C LYS A 412 -39.82 13.15 50.89
N GLU A 413 -39.21 12.04 51.32
CA GLU A 413 -39.58 11.39 52.59
C GLU A 413 -39.17 12.22 53.81
N ARG A 414 -38.03 12.91 53.76
CA ARG A 414 -37.55 13.79 54.84
C ARG A 414 -38.40 15.05 54.98
N ALA A 415 -38.88 15.62 53.87
CA ALA A 415 -39.86 16.71 53.87
C ALA A 415 -41.22 16.27 54.45
N LYS A 416 -41.66 15.04 54.14
CA LYS A 416 -42.91 14.47 54.66
C LYS A 416 -42.87 14.23 56.18
N ARG A 417 -41.72 13.81 56.72
CA ARG A 417 -41.52 13.65 58.19
C ARG A 417 -41.41 14.98 58.93
N ARG A 418 -40.91 16.05 58.29
CA ARG A 418 -40.87 17.40 58.89
C ARG A 418 -42.26 18.04 59.00
N HIS A 419 -43.19 17.71 58.10
CA HIS A 419 -44.58 18.17 58.22
C HIS A 419 -45.47 17.33 59.16
N SER A 420 -45.11 16.08 59.49
CA SER A 420 -45.85 15.31 60.49
C SER A 420 -45.38 15.55 61.93
N GLY A 421 -44.23 16.21 62.13
CA GLY A 421 -43.63 16.44 63.46
C GLY A 421 -44.03 17.74 64.15
N SER A 422 -44.76 18.65 63.51
CA SER A 422 -45.12 19.96 64.09
C SER A 422 -46.56 20.06 64.62
N ALA A 423 -47.26 18.93 64.80
CA ALA A 423 -48.65 18.90 65.29
C ALA A 423 -48.84 18.22 66.66
N GLN A 424 -47.77 17.88 67.38
CA GLN A 424 -47.84 17.27 68.72
C GLN A 424 -46.90 17.98 69.70
N SER A 425 -47.17 19.26 69.98
CA SER A 425 -46.67 19.99 71.16
C SER A 425 -47.46 21.29 71.32
N CYS A 426 -48.72 21.17 71.72
CA CYS A 426 -49.49 22.18 72.43
C CYS A 426 -50.86 21.57 72.75
N LEU A 427 -50.98 20.96 73.92
CA LEU A 427 -52.18 20.87 74.76
C LEU A 427 -51.75 20.35 76.14
#